data_AF-A0A1Q2MI76-F1
#
_entry.id   AF-A0A1Q2MI76-F1
#
_cell.length_a   1.000
_cell.length_b   1.000
_cell.length_c   1.000
_cell.angle_alpha   90.00
_cell.angle_beta   90.00
_cell.angle_gamma   90.00
#
_symmetry.space_group_name_H-M   'P 1'
#
loop_
_entity.id
_entity.type
_entity.pdbx_description
1 polymer ?
#
loop_
_entity_poly.entity_id
_entity_poly.type
_entity_poly.pdbx_seq_one_letter_code
_entity_poly.pdbx_strand_id
1 'polypeptide(L)'
;MQDLHKDLKSLTLDQLENIVEGFGSKSFHAAYLYEYIHSRDGVYVNDVTTLSKGLRAQLIENGWYISQLKTVEKFTDPDGTLKYLFENEDGGRFESVLLNDDNRLTLCISSQCGCRMGCKFCATARLEFRQDLSVGQIVDQVYRVNADAGRIDNVVFMGMGEPFDNTENVFAAADILNSAKGLNIGARHITISTCGIPGPIEALACHDKQYRLAVSLHAADDQTRRKLMPVNSKYPLKDLLSAVKNYCRQTNRRVTFEYCLIDGVNDSADNAKQLVKLIEGIKCNVNLIEFNPFEGCSFKSSPRRKIQAFRDVLDMAGIEAHTRYKRGRSIKAACGQLGADWLEKQLCS
;
A
#
# COMPACT_ATOMS: atom_id res chain seq x y z
N MET A 1 0.90 26.49 6.25
CA MET A 1 1.21 25.04 6.22
C MET A 1 1.63 24.65 7.62
N GLN A 2 1.01 23.61 8.17
CA GLN A 2 1.46 23.04 9.43
C GLN A 2 2.78 22.31 9.20
N ASP A 3 3.68 22.31 10.17
CA ASP A 3 4.95 21.58 10.07
C ASP A 3 4.65 20.08 10.23
N LEU A 4 4.83 19.29 9.17
CA LEU A 4 4.56 17.84 9.21
C LEU A 4 5.41 17.12 10.26
N HIS A 5 6.55 17.68 10.68
CA HIS A 5 7.36 17.14 11.78
C HIS A 5 6.73 17.35 13.17
N LYS A 6 5.68 18.18 13.25
CA LYS A 6 4.91 18.47 14.47
C LYS A 6 3.58 17.70 14.56
N ASP A 7 3.29 16.84 13.59
CA ASP A 7 2.13 15.96 13.65
C ASP A 7 2.41 14.77 14.59
N LEU A 8 1.77 14.78 15.76
CA LEU A 8 1.90 13.72 16.76
C LEU A 8 1.40 12.36 16.23
N LYS A 9 0.53 12.33 15.22
CA LYS A 9 0.08 11.09 14.57
C LYS A 9 1.18 10.43 13.73
N SER A 10 2.19 11.19 13.34
CA SER A 10 3.28 10.68 12.51
C SER A 10 4.43 10.07 13.33
N LEU A 11 4.32 10.03 14.66
CA LEU A 11 5.43 9.71 15.55
C LEU A 11 5.34 8.31 16.15
N THR A 12 6.49 7.67 16.34
CA THR A 12 6.61 6.45 17.10
C THR A 12 6.41 6.71 18.60
N LEU A 13 6.17 5.65 19.38
CA LEU A 13 6.04 5.78 20.82
C LEU A 13 7.31 6.40 21.43
N ASP A 14 8.49 5.93 21.04
CA ASP A 14 9.78 6.45 21.53
C ASP A 14 9.96 7.95 21.19
N GLN A 15 9.50 8.39 20.01
CA GLN A 15 9.53 9.80 19.63
C GLN A 15 8.58 10.63 20.52
N LEU A 16 7.38 10.11 20.82
CA LEU A 16 6.46 10.75 21.75
C LEU A 16 7.01 10.80 23.18
N GLU A 17 7.72 9.77 23.63
CA GLU A 17 8.41 9.72 24.93
C GLU A 17 9.41 10.88 25.05
N ASN A 18 10.29 11.03 24.05
CA ASN A 18 11.24 12.14 24.00
C ASN A 18 10.56 13.52 24.03
N ILE A 19 9.41 13.67 23.36
CA ILE A 19 8.67 14.95 23.35
C ILE A 19 8.10 15.26 24.72
N VAL A 20 7.39 14.33 25.36
CA VAL A 20 6.76 14.60 26.66
C VAL A 20 7.81 14.81 27.76
N GLU A 21 8.96 14.12 27.69
CA GLU A 21 10.10 14.35 28.57
C GLU A 21 10.74 15.72 28.36
N GLY A 22 10.85 16.18 27.11
CA GLY A 22 11.31 17.52 26.76
C GLY A 22 10.47 18.65 27.38
N PHE A 23 9.18 18.39 27.67
CA PHE A 23 8.30 19.30 28.40
C PHE A 23 8.27 19.06 29.92
N GLY A 24 9.19 18.25 30.45
CA GLY A 24 9.29 17.95 31.88
C GLY A 24 8.25 16.95 32.39
N SER A 25 7.62 16.19 31.49
CA SER A 25 6.69 15.12 31.84
C SER A 25 7.36 13.76 31.94
N LYS A 26 6.66 12.77 32.50
CA LYS A 26 7.15 11.38 32.60
C LYS A 26 6.88 10.63 31.28
N SER A 27 7.81 9.79 30.84
CA SER A 27 7.69 8.99 29.60
C SER A 27 6.38 8.23 29.47
N PHE A 28 5.84 7.65 30.55
CA PHE A 28 4.58 6.90 30.48
C PHE A 28 3.38 7.73 29.98
N HIS A 29 3.44 9.07 30.06
CA HIS A 29 2.41 9.92 29.47
C HIS A 29 2.34 9.81 27.94
N ALA A 30 3.45 9.49 27.28
CA ALA A 30 3.47 9.23 25.84
C ALA A 30 2.61 8.04 25.47
N ALA A 31 2.54 7.00 26.31
CA ALA A 31 1.67 5.85 26.07
C ALA A 31 0.19 6.25 26.01
N TYR A 32 -0.26 7.15 26.90
CA TYR A 32 -1.64 7.64 26.87
C TYR A 32 -1.93 8.48 25.63
N LEU A 33 -0.97 9.32 25.21
CA LEU A 33 -1.09 10.11 23.99
C LEU A 33 -1.13 9.19 22.75
N TYR A 34 -0.24 8.21 22.69
CA TYR A 34 -0.16 7.23 21.62
C TYR A 34 -1.45 6.41 21.49
N GLU A 35 -1.97 5.87 22.60
CA GLU A 35 -3.24 5.11 22.61
C GLU A 35 -4.43 5.99 22.25
N TYR A 36 -4.48 7.24 22.73
CA TYR A 36 -5.50 8.20 22.37
C TYR A 36 -5.55 8.42 20.86
N ILE A 37 -4.39 8.62 20.22
CA ILE A 37 -4.31 8.84 18.78
C ILE A 37 -4.62 7.55 17.99
N HIS A 38 -3.92 6.46 18.29
CA HIS A 38 -3.85 5.30 17.39
C HIS A 38 -4.84 4.18 17.70
N SER A 39 -5.33 4.09 18.93
CA SER A 39 -6.35 3.10 19.32
C SER A 39 -7.75 3.70 19.35
N ARG A 40 -7.87 4.98 19.73
CA ARG A 40 -9.16 5.65 19.91
C ARG A 40 -9.51 6.67 18.82
N ASP A 41 -8.63 6.83 17.83
CA ASP A 41 -8.79 7.81 16.75
C ASP A 41 -9.04 9.23 17.30
N GLY A 42 -8.30 9.58 18.36
CA GLY A 42 -8.38 10.88 18.99
C GLY A 42 -7.72 11.96 18.14
N VAL A 43 -8.35 13.14 18.07
CA VAL A 43 -8.01 14.15 17.06
C VAL A 43 -7.68 15.54 17.62
N TYR A 44 -7.83 15.76 18.92
CA TYR A 44 -7.47 17.04 19.55
C TYR A 44 -6.57 16.82 20.76
N VAL A 45 -5.42 17.49 20.78
CA VAL A 45 -4.48 17.43 21.91
C VAL A 45 -5.16 17.85 23.22
N ASN A 46 -6.11 18.79 23.16
CA ASN A 46 -6.81 19.26 24.35
C ASN A 46 -7.72 18.20 25.01
N ASP A 47 -8.13 17.17 24.25
CA ASP A 47 -9.04 16.12 24.70
C ASP A 47 -8.32 14.94 25.36
N VAL A 48 -6.98 14.98 25.42
CA VAL A 48 -6.17 13.96 26.10
C VAL A 48 -6.23 14.18 27.61
N THR A 49 -7.36 13.81 28.23
CA THR A 49 -7.67 14.09 29.65
C THR A 49 -6.71 13.46 30.65
N THR A 50 -6.00 12.39 30.23
CA THR A 50 -4.93 11.73 30.99
C THR A 50 -3.66 12.59 31.13
N LEU A 51 -3.48 13.60 30.28
CA LEU A 51 -2.41 14.58 30.40
C LEU A 51 -2.85 15.75 31.29
N SER A 52 -1.89 16.39 31.97
CA SER A 52 -2.19 17.61 32.72
C SER A 52 -2.59 18.75 31.78
N LYS A 53 -3.42 19.69 32.26
CA LYS A 53 -3.77 20.91 31.49
C LYS A 53 -2.53 21.67 31.00
N GLY A 54 -1.50 21.74 31.84
CA GLY A 54 -0.24 22.41 31.51
C GLY A 54 0.50 21.74 30.35
N LEU A 55 0.62 20.41 30.35
CA LEU A 55 1.29 19.69 29.27
C LEU A 55 0.54 19.83 27.94
N ARG A 56 -0.80 19.74 27.97
CA ARG A 56 -1.62 19.96 26.76
C ARG A 56 -1.41 21.37 26.18
N ALA A 57 -1.40 22.38 27.05
CA ALA A 57 -1.13 23.76 26.64
C ALA A 57 0.27 23.90 26.03
N GLN A 58 1.31 23.36 26.69
CA GLN A 58 2.68 23.39 26.17
C GLN A 58 2.80 22.72 24.80
N LEU A 59 2.19 21.56 24.60
CA LEU A 59 2.20 20.88 23.30
C LEU A 59 1.60 21.78 22.21
N ILE A 60 0.40 22.32 22.45
CA ILE A 60 -0.33 23.17 21.50
C ILE A 60 0.44 24.47 21.22
N GLU A 61 0.94 25.16 22.25
CA GLU A 61 1.71 26.40 22.13
C GLU A 61 3.02 26.21 21.33
N ASN A 62 3.59 25.01 21.39
CA ASN A 62 4.78 24.63 20.62
C ASN A 62 4.46 24.04 19.24
N GLY A 63 3.21 24.18 18.79
CA GLY A 63 2.75 23.83 17.45
C GLY A 63 2.51 22.34 17.24
N TRP A 64 2.50 21.51 18.29
CA TRP A 64 2.17 20.09 18.16
C TRP A 64 0.67 19.91 17.94
N TYR A 65 0.32 19.05 16.99
CA TYR A 65 -1.07 18.81 16.60
C TYR A 65 -1.30 17.33 16.25
N ILE A 66 -2.56 16.97 15.97
CA ILE A 66 -2.93 15.65 15.48
C ILE A 66 -3.63 15.86 14.14
N SER A 67 -3.00 15.40 13.05
CA SER A 67 -3.53 15.59 11.69
C SER A 67 -4.82 14.81 11.46
N GLN A 68 -5.64 15.24 10.50
CA GLN A 68 -6.84 14.51 10.06
C GLN A 68 -6.99 14.60 8.53
N LEU A 69 -7.17 13.46 7.88
CA LEU A 69 -7.49 13.37 6.48
C LEU A 69 -8.95 13.73 6.24
N LYS A 70 -9.14 14.63 5.28
CA LYS A 70 -10.46 14.96 4.77
C LYS A 70 -10.90 13.89 3.77
N THR A 71 -12.03 13.25 4.05
CA THR A 71 -12.74 12.42 3.04
C THR A 71 -13.52 13.36 2.14
N VAL A 72 -13.07 13.50 0.89
CA VAL A 72 -13.72 14.37 -0.10
C VAL A 72 -14.95 13.69 -0.70
N GLU A 73 -14.81 12.42 -1.04
CA GLU A 73 -15.85 11.65 -1.73
C GLU A 73 -15.75 10.17 -1.39
N LYS A 74 -16.90 9.49 -1.41
CA LYS A 74 -17.03 8.04 -1.20
C LYS A 74 -17.85 7.46 -2.34
N PHE A 75 -17.34 6.40 -2.94
CA PHE A 75 -18.00 5.66 -4.01
C PHE A 75 -18.31 4.23 -3.54
N THR A 76 -19.44 3.69 -4.00
CA THR A 76 -19.91 2.35 -3.65
C THR A 76 -20.18 1.57 -4.92
N ASP A 77 -19.58 0.39 -5.06
CA ASP A 77 -19.86 -0.56 -6.13
C ASP A 77 -20.98 -1.52 -5.71
N PRO A 78 -21.85 -1.98 -6.63
CA PRO A 78 -22.83 -3.03 -6.34
C PRO A 78 -22.24 -4.33 -5.78
N ASP A 79 -20.95 -4.62 -6.02
CA ASP A 79 -20.26 -5.78 -5.45
C ASP A 79 -19.82 -5.60 -3.98
N GLY A 80 -20.12 -4.45 -3.37
CA GLY A 80 -19.79 -4.12 -1.99
C GLY A 80 -18.43 -3.44 -1.81
N THR A 81 -17.65 -3.24 -2.88
CA THR A 81 -16.39 -2.49 -2.84
C THR A 81 -16.67 -1.01 -2.56
N LEU A 82 -15.92 -0.41 -1.63
CA LEU A 82 -15.96 1.03 -1.36
C LEU A 82 -14.65 1.68 -1.81
N LYS A 83 -14.74 2.85 -2.43
CA LYS A 83 -13.58 3.70 -2.75
C LYS A 83 -13.71 5.03 -2.04
N TYR A 84 -12.62 5.48 -1.43
CA TYR A 84 -12.55 6.76 -0.71
C TYR A 84 -11.57 7.66 -1.43
N LEU A 85 -11.97 8.91 -1.67
CA LEU A 85 -11.09 9.98 -2.12
C LEU A 85 -10.71 10.82 -0.91
N PHE A 86 -9.42 10.85 -0.58
CA PHE A 86 -8.86 11.69 0.47
C PHE A 86 -8.18 12.92 -0.12
N GLU A 87 -8.14 13.99 0.67
CA GLU A 87 -7.40 15.20 0.39
C GLU A 87 -6.57 15.57 1.62
N ASN A 88 -5.27 15.81 1.41
CA ASN A 88 -4.39 16.31 2.45
C ASN A 88 -4.42 17.84 2.52
N GLU A 89 -3.78 18.42 3.53
CA GLU A 89 -3.78 19.87 3.79
C GLU A 89 -3.22 20.69 2.62
N ASP A 90 -2.30 20.11 1.85
CA ASP A 90 -1.67 20.75 0.70
C ASP A 90 -2.50 20.61 -0.59
N GLY A 91 -3.70 20.03 -0.53
CA GLY A 91 -4.59 19.77 -1.67
C GLY A 91 -4.19 18.58 -2.53
N GLY A 92 -3.21 17.78 -2.09
CA GLY A 92 -2.89 16.49 -2.69
C GLY A 92 -4.03 15.49 -2.46
N ARG A 93 -4.38 14.76 -3.52
CA ARG A 93 -5.48 13.77 -3.50
C ARG A 93 -4.95 12.37 -3.75
N PHE A 94 -5.52 11.41 -3.04
CA PHE A 94 -5.20 9.99 -3.18
C PHE A 94 -6.40 9.15 -2.76
N GLU A 95 -6.42 7.89 -3.19
CA GLU A 95 -7.57 7.00 -3.01
C GLU A 95 -7.23 5.81 -2.11
N SER A 96 -8.24 5.28 -1.42
CA SER A 96 -8.19 3.96 -0.77
C SER A 96 -9.36 3.12 -1.22
N VAL A 97 -9.21 1.79 -1.19
CA VAL A 97 -10.25 0.85 -1.60
C VAL A 97 -10.47 -0.20 -0.52
N LEU A 98 -11.70 -0.29 -0.03
CA LEU A 98 -12.12 -1.33 0.88
C LEU A 98 -12.75 -2.49 0.11
N LEU A 99 -12.20 -3.68 0.30
CA LEU A 99 -12.73 -4.93 -0.22
C LEU A 99 -13.34 -5.74 0.92
N ASN A 100 -14.53 -6.30 0.70
CA ASN A 100 -15.18 -7.22 1.62
C ASN A 100 -15.14 -8.65 1.04
N ASP A 101 -14.38 -9.54 1.69
CA ASP A 101 -14.24 -10.95 1.32
C ASP A 101 -14.84 -11.84 2.41
N ASP A 102 -16.09 -12.30 2.26
CA ASP A 102 -16.70 -13.32 3.13
C ASP A 102 -16.46 -13.12 4.64
N ASN A 103 -16.70 -11.89 5.13
CA ASN A 103 -16.47 -11.39 6.51
C ASN A 103 -15.07 -10.88 6.84
N ARG A 104 -14.19 -10.68 5.85
CA ARG A 104 -12.86 -10.09 6.03
C ARG A 104 -12.76 -8.76 5.30
N LEU A 105 -12.51 -7.69 6.05
CA LEU A 105 -12.28 -6.35 5.51
C LEU A 105 -10.80 -6.17 5.17
N THR A 106 -10.51 -5.99 3.88
CA THR A 106 -9.16 -5.68 3.38
C THR A 106 -9.12 -4.27 2.82
N LEU A 107 -8.34 -3.40 3.44
CA LEU A 107 -8.15 -2.03 2.99
C LEU A 107 -6.87 -1.91 2.17
N CYS A 108 -7.03 -1.46 0.93
CA CYS A 108 -5.96 -1.05 0.04
C CYS A 108 -5.67 0.44 0.29
N ILE A 109 -4.48 0.74 0.81
CA ILE A 109 -4.05 2.11 1.15
C ILE A 109 -2.95 2.61 0.22
N SER A 110 -2.91 3.93 0.07
CA SER A 110 -1.90 4.66 -0.70
C SER A 110 -0.68 5.01 0.18
N SER A 111 0.49 5.11 -0.44
CA SER A 111 1.74 5.58 0.17
C SER A 111 2.24 6.90 -0.41
N GLN A 112 1.71 7.33 -1.56
CA GLN A 112 2.10 8.56 -2.25
C GLN A 112 0.89 9.20 -2.94
N CYS A 113 0.96 10.52 -3.17
CA CYS A 113 0.09 11.24 -4.10
C CYS A 113 0.68 11.15 -5.51
N GLY A 114 0.18 10.20 -6.31
CA GLY A 114 0.77 9.84 -7.62
C GLY A 114 1.86 8.76 -7.47
N CYS A 115 2.62 8.48 -8.53
CA CYS A 115 3.69 7.47 -8.50
C CYS A 115 4.74 7.74 -9.58
N ARG A 116 6.03 7.76 -9.19
CA ARG A 116 7.15 8.02 -10.13
C ARG A 116 7.54 6.83 -11.01
N MET A 117 7.03 5.62 -10.73
CA MET A 117 7.53 4.38 -11.35
C MET A 117 7.14 4.21 -12.82
N GLY A 118 6.16 4.97 -13.32
CA GLY A 118 5.83 5.02 -14.75
C GLY A 118 5.29 3.72 -15.36
N CYS A 119 4.73 2.81 -14.56
CA CYS A 119 4.14 1.56 -15.04
C CYS A 119 3.03 1.84 -16.07
N LYS A 120 3.18 1.31 -17.29
CA LYS A 120 2.36 1.72 -18.45
C LYS A 120 0.90 1.26 -18.38
N PHE A 121 0.62 0.26 -17.55
CA PHE A 121 -0.70 -0.31 -17.29
C PHE A 121 -1.34 0.22 -15.99
N CYS A 122 -0.78 1.27 -15.38
CA CYS A 122 -1.29 1.85 -14.12
C CYS A 122 -1.73 3.31 -14.35
N ALA A 123 -2.96 3.63 -13.96
CA ALA A 123 -3.51 4.99 -14.04
C ALA A 123 -2.74 5.96 -13.13
N THR A 124 -2.43 5.54 -11.89
CA THR A 124 -1.67 6.34 -10.94
C THR A 124 -0.31 6.77 -11.47
N ALA A 125 0.36 5.91 -12.25
CA ALA A 125 1.67 6.20 -12.83
C ALA A 125 1.61 7.19 -14.01
N ARG A 126 0.40 7.60 -14.44
CA ARG A 126 0.19 8.67 -15.42
C ARG A 126 -0.16 10.01 -14.78
N LEU A 127 -0.51 9.99 -13.50
CA LEU A 127 -0.71 11.21 -12.74
C LEU A 127 0.65 11.85 -12.46
N GLU A 128 0.65 13.16 -12.34
CA GLU A 128 1.81 13.87 -11.80
C GLU A 128 2.08 13.38 -10.38
N PHE A 129 3.33 13.03 -10.11
CA PHE A 129 3.76 12.78 -8.75
C PHE A 129 3.80 14.11 -7.99
N ARG A 130 3.12 14.17 -6.84
CA ARG A 130 3.10 15.36 -5.99
C ARG A 130 4.02 15.22 -4.78
N GLN A 131 3.76 14.24 -3.93
CA GLN A 131 4.50 14.03 -2.67
C GLN A 131 4.33 12.63 -2.12
N ASP A 132 5.26 12.26 -1.24
CA ASP A 132 5.15 11.11 -0.36
C ASP A 132 4.13 11.40 0.74
N LEU A 133 3.36 10.38 1.15
CA LEU A 133 2.48 10.52 2.30
C LEU A 133 3.28 10.39 3.60
N SER A 134 2.97 11.25 4.57
CA SER A 134 3.52 11.12 5.93
C SER A 134 2.94 9.88 6.63
N VAL A 135 3.61 9.43 7.70
CA VAL A 135 3.11 8.34 8.55
C VAL A 135 1.66 8.59 8.99
N GLY A 136 1.35 9.80 9.47
CA GLY A 136 0.02 10.20 9.89
C GLY A 136 -1.02 10.07 8.77
N GLN A 137 -0.70 10.52 7.56
CA GLN A 137 -1.58 10.40 6.40
C GLN A 137 -1.77 8.92 5.98
N ILE A 138 -0.75 8.07 6.12
CA ILE A 138 -0.87 6.65 5.81
C ILE A 138 -1.81 5.96 6.80
N VAL A 139 -1.60 6.13 8.11
CA VAL A 139 -2.41 5.45 9.13
C VAL A 139 -3.84 5.97 9.19
N ASP A 140 -4.04 7.26 8.93
CA ASP A 140 -5.35 7.89 9.02
C ASP A 140 -6.32 7.43 7.91
N GLN A 141 -5.80 6.93 6.77
CA GLN A 141 -6.63 6.20 5.79
C GLN A 141 -7.38 5.05 6.47
N VAL A 142 -6.70 4.29 7.33
CA VAL A 142 -7.30 3.17 8.06
C VAL A 142 -8.28 3.66 9.11
N TYR A 143 -8.00 4.78 9.79
CA TYR A 143 -8.87 5.33 10.82
C TYR A 143 -10.18 5.88 10.25
N ARG A 144 -10.09 6.67 9.17
CA ARG A 144 -11.28 7.20 8.48
C ARG A 144 -12.19 6.07 7.98
N VAL A 145 -11.60 5.01 7.42
CA VAL A 145 -12.39 3.86 6.94
C VAL A 145 -12.90 3.00 8.10
N ASN A 146 -12.14 2.82 9.19
CA ASN A 146 -12.63 2.13 10.40
C ASN A 146 -13.90 2.78 10.95
N ALA A 147 -13.91 4.12 11.02
CA ALA A 147 -15.04 4.88 11.54
C ALA A 147 -16.30 4.74 10.67
N ASP A 148 -16.14 4.56 9.36
CA ASP A 148 -17.25 4.48 8.40
C ASP A 148 -17.73 3.04 8.14
N ALA A 149 -16.83 2.06 8.05
CA ALA A 149 -17.11 0.71 7.57
C ALA A 149 -16.85 -0.40 8.61
N GLY A 150 -16.32 -0.06 9.78
CA GLY A 150 -15.97 -1.03 10.83
C GLY A 150 -14.52 -1.50 10.78
N ARG A 151 -14.15 -2.38 11.72
CA ARG A 151 -12.76 -2.77 11.97
C ARG A 151 -12.13 -3.44 10.74
N ILE A 152 -11.07 -2.82 10.22
CA ILE A 152 -10.23 -3.36 9.16
C ILE A 152 -9.40 -4.54 9.70
N ASP A 153 -9.52 -5.68 9.03
CA ASP A 153 -8.77 -6.89 9.37
C ASP A 153 -7.40 -6.94 8.71
N ASN A 154 -7.28 -6.39 7.49
CA ASN A 154 -6.09 -6.50 6.66
C ASN A 154 -5.79 -5.21 5.93
N VAL A 155 -4.50 -4.91 5.81
CA VAL A 155 -4.00 -3.71 5.14
C VAL A 155 -3.05 -4.14 4.04
N VAL A 156 -3.25 -3.62 2.84
CA VAL A 156 -2.36 -3.85 1.71
C VAL A 156 -1.89 -2.51 1.15
N PHE A 157 -0.57 -2.33 1.05
CA PHE A 157 0.03 -1.17 0.38
C PHE A 157 0.06 -1.42 -1.12
N MET A 158 -1.14 -1.38 -1.73
CA MET A 158 -1.37 -1.60 -3.17
C MET A 158 -2.20 -0.46 -3.79
N GLY A 159 -2.36 0.65 -3.06
CA GLY A 159 -3.06 1.83 -3.52
C GLY A 159 -2.20 2.68 -4.46
N MET A 160 -2.25 3.99 -4.30
CA MET A 160 -1.43 4.92 -5.07
C MET A 160 -0.02 5.02 -4.48
N GLY A 161 0.99 4.90 -5.35
CA GLY A 161 2.41 5.04 -4.99
C GLY A 161 3.20 3.74 -5.04
N GLU A 162 4.52 3.88 -4.97
CA GLU A 162 5.46 2.78 -4.71
C GLU A 162 5.85 2.81 -3.24
N PRO A 163 5.44 1.84 -2.41
CA PRO A 163 5.72 1.83 -0.98
C PRO A 163 7.22 1.88 -0.64
N PHE A 164 8.07 1.23 -1.44
CA PHE A 164 9.51 1.25 -1.20
C PHE A 164 10.25 2.49 -1.73
N ASP A 165 9.56 3.38 -2.45
CA ASP A 165 10.04 4.75 -2.72
C ASP A 165 9.73 5.69 -1.54
N ASN A 166 8.90 5.24 -0.59
CA ASN A 166 8.54 5.92 0.67
C ASN A 166 8.77 5.00 1.89
N THR A 167 9.91 4.29 1.91
CA THR A 167 10.15 3.15 2.80
C THR A 167 10.01 3.49 4.29
N GLU A 168 10.63 4.59 4.73
CA GLU A 168 10.65 4.96 6.16
C GLU A 168 9.25 5.23 6.71
N ASN A 169 8.44 6.02 6.00
CA ASN A 169 7.07 6.31 6.42
C ASN A 169 6.19 5.07 6.35
N VAL A 170 6.38 4.20 5.34
CA VAL A 170 5.60 2.96 5.20
C VAL A 170 5.89 1.99 6.36
N PHE A 171 7.15 1.80 6.75
CA PHE A 171 7.51 0.94 7.87
C PHE A 171 6.97 1.49 9.20
N ALA A 172 7.19 2.79 9.47
CA ALA A 172 6.66 3.42 10.68
C ALA A 172 5.11 3.34 10.76
N ALA A 173 4.41 3.54 9.64
CA ALA A 173 2.97 3.39 9.58
C ALA A 173 2.53 1.93 9.81
N ALA A 174 3.22 0.96 9.22
CA ALA A 174 2.95 -0.46 9.44
C ALA A 174 3.17 -0.86 10.91
N ASP A 175 4.19 -0.31 11.57
CA ASP A 175 4.47 -0.52 12.99
C ASP A 175 3.35 0.04 13.87
N ILE A 176 2.88 1.25 13.58
CA ILE A 176 1.76 1.87 14.29
C ILE A 176 0.48 1.05 14.14
N LEU A 177 0.16 0.61 12.92
CA LEU A 177 -1.01 -0.24 12.65
C LEU A 177 -0.90 -1.61 13.34
N ASN A 178 0.32 -2.15 13.47
CA ASN A 178 0.58 -3.42 14.15
C ASN A 178 0.60 -3.31 15.69
N SER A 179 0.92 -2.14 16.23
CA SER A 179 1.11 -1.93 17.67
C SER A 179 -0.07 -2.40 18.50
N ALA A 180 0.21 -3.09 19.61
CA ALA A 180 -0.80 -3.49 20.60
C ALA A 180 -1.48 -2.29 21.28
N LYS A 181 -0.81 -1.12 21.29
CA LYS A 181 -1.36 0.17 21.76
C LYS A 181 -2.03 0.98 20.64
N GLY A 182 -2.00 0.47 19.40
CA GLY A 182 -2.69 1.03 18.25
C GLY A 182 -3.91 0.18 17.88
N LEU A 183 -4.08 -0.10 16.59
CA LEU A 183 -5.18 -0.95 16.10
C LEU A 183 -4.94 -2.45 16.32
N ASN A 184 -3.72 -2.85 16.65
CA ASN A 184 -3.32 -4.24 16.87
C ASN A 184 -3.67 -5.15 15.67
N ILE A 185 -3.37 -4.69 14.45
CA ILE A 185 -3.52 -5.50 13.23
C ILE A 185 -2.33 -6.47 13.19
N GLY A 186 -2.59 -7.78 13.19
CA GLY A 186 -1.51 -8.77 13.20
C GLY A 186 -0.57 -8.60 12.00
N ALA A 187 0.75 -8.70 12.21
CA ALA A 187 1.75 -8.37 11.19
C ALA A 187 1.56 -9.14 9.86
N ARG A 188 1.08 -10.39 9.92
CA ARG A 188 0.80 -11.21 8.73
C ARG A 188 -0.44 -10.76 7.94
N HIS A 189 -1.23 -9.84 8.48
CA HIS A 189 -2.37 -9.21 7.82
C HIS A 189 -2.00 -7.88 7.15
N ILE A 190 -0.74 -7.45 7.28
CA ILE A 190 -0.19 -6.29 6.60
C ILE A 190 0.72 -6.78 5.46
N THR A 191 0.39 -6.37 4.23
CA THR A 191 1.17 -6.73 3.03
C THR A 191 1.73 -5.48 2.37
N ILE A 192 3.05 -5.44 2.20
CA ILE A 192 3.73 -4.36 1.49
C ILE A 192 4.06 -4.84 0.08
N SER A 193 3.53 -4.16 -0.93
CA SER A 193 3.79 -4.46 -2.34
C SER A 193 4.89 -3.56 -2.88
N THR A 194 5.67 -4.05 -3.84
CA THR A 194 6.68 -3.25 -4.54
C THR A 194 6.79 -3.59 -6.01
N CYS A 195 7.13 -2.61 -6.85
CA CYS A 195 7.59 -2.76 -8.22
C CYS A 195 9.02 -3.33 -8.33
N GLY A 196 9.68 -3.63 -7.22
CA GLY A 196 10.92 -4.40 -7.19
C GLY A 196 12.17 -3.57 -6.94
N ILE A 197 12.16 -2.72 -5.90
CA ILE A 197 13.35 -1.99 -5.44
C ILE A 197 14.15 -2.91 -4.49
N PRO A 198 15.38 -3.36 -4.84
CA PRO A 198 16.10 -4.39 -4.07
C PRO A 198 16.42 -4.00 -2.61
N GLY A 199 16.94 -2.78 -2.38
CA GLY A 199 17.39 -2.36 -1.05
C GLY A 199 16.28 -2.44 0.03
N PRO A 200 15.10 -1.86 -0.20
CA PRO A 200 13.98 -1.98 0.73
C PRO A 200 13.42 -3.39 0.90
N ILE A 201 13.55 -4.29 -0.10
CA ILE A 201 13.23 -5.72 0.08
C ILE A 201 14.16 -6.35 1.13
N GLU A 202 15.46 -6.03 1.06
CA GLU A 202 16.44 -6.48 2.03
C GLU A 202 16.20 -5.86 3.42
N ALA A 203 15.83 -4.57 3.47
CA ALA A 203 15.43 -3.92 4.72
C ALA A 203 14.21 -4.60 5.36
N LEU A 204 13.19 -4.97 4.56
CA LEU A 204 12.03 -5.72 5.04
C LEU A 204 12.40 -7.13 5.55
N ALA A 205 13.45 -7.74 4.99
CA ALA A 205 13.95 -9.02 5.46
C ALA A 205 14.55 -8.92 6.88
N CYS A 206 15.21 -7.79 7.17
CA CYS A 206 15.82 -7.46 8.46
C CYS A 206 14.85 -6.87 9.49
N HIS A 207 13.65 -6.46 9.07
CA HIS A 207 12.65 -5.92 9.98
C HIS A 207 12.19 -6.97 11.00
N ASP A 208 12.02 -6.56 12.25
CA ASP A 208 11.58 -7.42 13.36
C ASP A 208 10.15 -7.97 13.18
N LYS A 209 9.29 -7.27 12.42
CA LYS A 209 7.90 -7.65 12.17
C LYS A 209 7.74 -8.56 10.96
N GLN A 210 6.77 -9.47 11.07
CA GLN A 210 6.47 -10.47 10.04
C GLN A 210 5.54 -9.97 8.93
N TYR A 211 5.71 -8.73 8.46
CA TYR A 211 4.95 -8.19 7.32
C TYR A 211 5.14 -9.05 6.05
N ARG A 212 4.08 -9.18 5.26
CA ARG A 212 4.11 -9.96 4.01
C ARG A 212 4.68 -9.10 2.88
N LEU A 213 5.48 -9.72 2.02
CA LEU A 213 6.00 -9.09 0.81
C LEU A 213 5.18 -9.55 -0.41
N ALA A 214 4.71 -8.59 -1.20
CA ALA A 214 4.23 -8.81 -2.55
C ALA A 214 5.14 -8.10 -3.57
N VAL A 215 5.37 -8.72 -4.73
CA VAL A 215 6.23 -8.17 -5.79
C VAL A 215 5.45 -8.11 -7.09
N SER A 216 5.28 -6.90 -7.61
CA SER A 216 4.73 -6.61 -8.93
C SER A 216 5.74 -7.01 -10.01
N LEU A 217 5.60 -8.25 -10.50
CA LEU A 217 6.54 -8.86 -11.45
C LEU A 217 6.13 -8.57 -12.90
N HIS A 218 4.90 -8.96 -13.24
CA HIS A 218 4.17 -8.68 -14.49
C HIS A 218 4.84 -9.05 -15.83
N ALA A 219 6.03 -9.63 -15.84
CA ALA A 219 6.63 -10.22 -17.03
C ALA A 219 7.72 -11.21 -16.63
N ALA A 220 7.93 -12.24 -17.46
CA ALA A 220 8.90 -13.31 -17.22
C ALA A 220 10.29 -13.05 -17.83
N ASP A 221 10.46 -11.91 -18.52
CA ASP A 221 11.71 -11.52 -19.18
C ASP A 221 11.94 -10.01 -19.08
N ASP A 222 13.21 -9.59 -19.12
CA ASP A 222 13.59 -8.19 -18.95
C ASP A 222 13.11 -7.29 -20.10
N GLN A 223 12.94 -7.81 -21.32
CA GLN A 223 12.52 -7.00 -22.47
C GLN A 223 11.06 -6.58 -22.32
N THR A 224 10.17 -7.53 -22.04
CA THR A 224 8.75 -7.30 -21.79
C THR A 224 8.57 -6.48 -20.52
N ARG A 225 9.31 -6.82 -19.44
CA ARG A 225 9.20 -6.10 -18.18
C ARG A 225 9.56 -4.63 -18.32
N ARG A 226 10.61 -4.28 -19.07
CA ARG A 226 11.01 -2.88 -19.31
C ARG A 226 9.95 -2.08 -20.08
N LYS A 227 9.24 -2.72 -21.02
CA LYS A 227 8.14 -2.09 -21.76
C LYS A 227 6.95 -1.77 -20.86
N LEU A 228 6.63 -2.65 -19.92
CA LEU A 228 5.52 -2.48 -18.99
C LEU A 228 5.88 -1.61 -17.77
N MET A 229 7.09 -1.79 -17.24
CA MET A 229 7.58 -1.26 -15.96
C MET A 229 8.98 -0.67 -16.16
N PRO A 230 9.11 0.66 -16.41
CA PRO A 230 10.39 1.31 -16.66
C PRO A 230 11.45 1.12 -15.57
N VAL A 231 11.03 0.90 -14.31
CA VAL A 231 11.90 0.57 -13.17
C VAL A 231 12.85 -0.60 -13.47
N ASN A 232 12.46 -1.53 -14.36
CA ASN A 232 13.30 -2.65 -14.76
C ASN A 232 14.61 -2.24 -15.46
N SER A 233 14.69 -1.03 -16.01
CA SER A 233 15.94 -0.49 -16.56
C SER A 233 16.98 -0.23 -15.47
N LYS A 234 16.51 0.15 -14.27
CA LYS A 234 17.36 0.42 -13.10
C LYS A 234 17.59 -0.85 -12.28
N TYR A 235 16.55 -1.66 -12.12
CA TYR A 235 16.59 -2.92 -11.36
C TYR A 235 16.08 -4.07 -12.24
N PRO A 236 16.96 -4.70 -13.04
CA PRO A 236 16.62 -5.87 -13.85
C PRO A 236 16.11 -7.05 -13.01
N LEU A 237 15.47 -8.01 -13.68
CA LEU A 237 14.92 -9.21 -13.02
C LEU A 237 15.94 -9.97 -12.18
N LYS A 238 17.19 -10.05 -12.64
CA LYS A 238 18.27 -10.71 -11.91
C LYS A 238 18.47 -10.11 -10.51
N ASP A 239 18.52 -8.79 -10.41
CA ASP A 239 18.79 -8.08 -9.16
C ASP A 239 17.59 -8.16 -8.22
N LEU A 240 16.38 -7.98 -8.78
CA LEU A 240 15.12 -8.16 -8.07
C LEU A 240 15.02 -9.56 -7.45
N LEU A 241 15.23 -10.61 -8.25
CA LEU A 241 15.09 -11.99 -7.78
C LEU A 241 16.21 -12.38 -6.81
N SER A 242 17.39 -11.78 -6.92
CA SER A 242 18.45 -11.94 -5.91
C SER A 242 17.98 -11.44 -4.53
N ALA A 243 17.41 -10.23 -4.47
CA ALA A 243 16.88 -9.67 -3.23
C ALA A 243 15.69 -10.49 -2.68
N VAL A 244 14.79 -10.94 -3.55
CA VAL A 244 13.67 -11.80 -3.16
C VAL A 244 14.15 -13.16 -2.62
N LYS A 245 15.14 -13.79 -3.26
CA LYS A 245 15.75 -15.03 -2.76
C LYS A 245 16.40 -14.81 -1.39
N ASN A 246 17.10 -13.69 -1.20
CA ASN A 246 17.65 -13.31 0.10
C ASN A 246 16.56 -13.13 1.16
N TYR A 247 15.48 -12.42 0.84
CA TYR A 247 14.32 -12.26 1.72
C TYR A 247 13.73 -13.61 2.14
N CYS A 248 13.47 -14.51 1.18
CA CYS A 248 12.92 -15.83 1.47
C CYS A 248 13.89 -16.68 2.31
N ARG A 249 15.20 -16.63 2.04
CA ARG A 249 16.22 -17.37 2.78
C ARG A 249 16.33 -16.91 4.23
N GLN A 250 16.40 -15.60 4.46
CA GLN A 250 16.57 -15.04 5.80
C GLN A 250 15.33 -15.23 6.67
N THR A 251 14.15 -15.09 6.07
CA THR A 251 12.90 -15.01 6.84
C THR A 251 12.11 -16.31 6.85
N ASN A 252 12.43 -17.25 5.95
CA ASN A 252 11.65 -18.44 5.64
C ASN A 252 10.16 -18.14 5.30
N ARG A 253 9.85 -16.89 4.92
CA ARG A 253 8.51 -16.45 4.52
C ARG A 253 8.31 -16.64 3.02
N ARG A 254 7.05 -16.84 2.63
CA ARG A 254 6.63 -16.85 1.22
C ARG A 254 6.54 -15.43 0.69
N VAL A 255 6.92 -15.23 -0.57
CA VAL A 255 6.65 -14.02 -1.34
C VAL A 255 5.45 -14.24 -2.27
N THR A 256 4.60 -13.24 -2.42
CA THR A 256 3.54 -13.26 -3.43
C THR A 256 4.02 -12.52 -4.67
N PHE A 257 4.01 -13.16 -5.84
CA PHE A 257 4.25 -12.46 -7.11
C PHE A 257 2.91 -12.03 -7.71
N GLU A 258 2.75 -10.74 -7.96
CA GLU A 258 1.60 -10.19 -8.68
C GLU A 258 1.91 -10.16 -10.18
N TYR A 259 1.02 -10.74 -11.00
CA TYR A 259 1.19 -10.87 -12.45
C TYR A 259 -0.09 -10.44 -13.17
N CYS A 260 -0.08 -9.22 -13.72
CA CYS A 260 -1.19 -8.67 -14.47
C CYS A 260 -1.18 -9.17 -15.91
N LEU A 261 -2.24 -9.87 -16.33
CA LEU A 261 -2.31 -10.52 -17.64
C LEU A 261 -2.88 -9.57 -18.70
N ILE A 262 -2.01 -9.15 -19.63
CA ILE A 262 -2.30 -8.21 -20.71
C ILE A 262 -2.31 -8.96 -22.05
N ASP A 263 -3.42 -8.83 -22.77
CA ASP A 263 -3.71 -9.60 -23.98
C ASP A 263 -2.63 -9.39 -25.06
N GLY A 264 -1.98 -10.48 -25.47
CA GLY A 264 -0.97 -10.48 -26.53
C GLY A 264 0.37 -9.87 -26.13
N VAL A 265 0.59 -9.56 -24.85
CA VAL A 265 1.84 -8.96 -24.36
C VAL A 265 2.60 -9.92 -23.46
N ASN A 266 1.94 -10.48 -22.45
CA ASN A 266 2.61 -11.28 -21.41
C ASN A 266 1.76 -12.49 -20.96
N ASP A 267 0.76 -12.88 -21.75
CA ASP A 267 -0.31 -13.82 -21.41
C ASP A 267 -0.25 -15.16 -22.17
N SER A 268 0.86 -15.44 -22.87
CA SER A 268 1.03 -16.68 -23.62
C SER A 268 1.45 -17.86 -22.73
N ALA A 269 1.22 -19.09 -23.20
CA ALA A 269 1.69 -20.29 -22.51
C ALA A 269 3.23 -20.34 -22.38
N ASP A 270 3.95 -19.76 -23.34
CA ASP A 270 5.40 -19.68 -23.26
C ASP A 270 5.87 -18.66 -22.21
N ASN A 271 5.14 -17.55 -22.03
CA ASN A 271 5.40 -16.65 -20.90
C ASN A 271 5.17 -17.36 -19.56
N ALA A 272 4.13 -18.20 -19.45
CA ALA A 272 3.89 -18.99 -18.24
C ALA A 272 5.05 -19.96 -17.95
N LYS A 273 5.53 -20.70 -18.96
CA LYS A 273 6.70 -21.59 -18.83
C LYS A 273 7.98 -20.84 -18.46
N GLN A 274 8.18 -19.64 -19.03
CA GLN A 274 9.30 -18.77 -18.65
C GLN A 274 9.18 -18.30 -17.20
N LEU A 275 7.98 -17.95 -16.76
CA LEU A 275 7.72 -17.56 -15.38
C LEU A 275 8.06 -18.70 -14.41
N VAL A 276 7.64 -19.94 -14.71
CA VAL A 276 7.99 -21.13 -13.92
C VAL A 276 9.49 -21.24 -13.71
N LYS A 277 10.27 -21.13 -14.80
CA LYS A 277 11.74 -21.18 -14.73
C LYS A 277 12.32 -20.01 -13.94
N LEU A 278 11.76 -18.81 -14.11
CA LEU A 278 12.26 -17.59 -13.49
C LEU A 278 12.14 -17.64 -11.95
N ILE A 279 11.05 -18.18 -11.44
CA ILE A 279 10.76 -18.23 -9.99
C ILE A 279 11.10 -19.58 -9.35
N GLU A 280 11.76 -20.48 -10.09
CA GLU A 280 12.19 -21.78 -9.61
C GLU A 280 13.05 -21.65 -8.33
N GLY A 281 12.74 -22.49 -7.34
CA GLY A 281 13.42 -22.50 -6.04
C GLY A 281 13.06 -21.32 -5.12
N ILE A 282 12.16 -20.42 -5.52
CA ILE A 282 11.66 -19.34 -4.67
C ILE A 282 10.39 -19.81 -3.96
N LYS A 283 10.36 -19.68 -2.63
CA LYS A 283 9.18 -19.97 -1.81
C LYS A 283 8.10 -18.93 -2.10
N CYS A 284 7.20 -19.21 -3.05
CA CYS A 284 6.26 -18.21 -3.53
C CYS A 284 4.85 -18.76 -3.85
N ASN A 285 3.93 -17.84 -4.12
CA ASN A 285 2.68 -18.05 -4.85
C ASN A 285 2.56 -16.95 -5.91
N VAL A 286 1.71 -17.17 -6.91
CA VAL A 286 1.46 -16.21 -7.98
C VAL A 286 0.00 -15.78 -7.95
N ASN A 287 -0.24 -14.48 -7.87
CA ASN A 287 -1.55 -13.88 -8.09
C ASN A 287 -1.65 -13.42 -9.54
N LEU A 288 -2.50 -14.10 -10.32
CA LEU A 288 -2.84 -13.70 -11.68
C LEU A 288 -3.95 -12.65 -11.61
N ILE A 289 -3.64 -11.43 -12.02
CA ILE A 289 -4.58 -10.30 -12.00
C ILE A 289 -5.17 -10.11 -13.40
N GLU A 290 -6.50 -10.13 -13.50
CA GLU A 290 -7.18 -9.70 -14.72
C GLU A 290 -6.96 -8.20 -14.90
N PHE A 291 -6.32 -7.79 -16.02
CA PHE A 291 -6.03 -6.38 -16.28
C PHE A 291 -7.32 -5.55 -16.37
N ASN A 292 -7.32 -4.37 -15.76
CA ASN A 292 -8.44 -3.43 -15.76
C ASN A 292 -8.10 -2.21 -16.62
N PRO A 293 -8.61 -2.13 -17.86
CA PRO A 293 -8.39 -0.97 -18.72
C PRO A 293 -8.98 0.30 -18.11
N PHE A 294 -8.36 1.43 -18.43
CA PHE A 294 -8.80 2.78 -18.09
C PHE A 294 -8.56 3.68 -19.31
N GLU A 295 -9.16 4.87 -19.30
CA GLU A 295 -9.09 5.79 -20.43
C GLU A 295 -7.63 6.18 -20.78
N GLY A 296 -7.33 6.24 -22.08
CA GLY A 296 -5.98 6.49 -22.58
C GLY A 296 -5.01 5.30 -22.50
N CYS A 297 -5.39 4.17 -21.91
CA CYS A 297 -4.57 2.96 -21.93
C CYS A 297 -4.78 2.12 -23.20
N SER A 298 -3.70 1.80 -23.91
CA SER A 298 -3.76 0.98 -25.15
C SER A 298 -3.83 -0.53 -24.90
N PHE A 299 -3.53 -0.97 -23.67
CA PHE A 299 -3.56 -2.38 -23.30
C PHE A 299 -4.98 -2.92 -23.16
N LYS A 300 -5.13 -4.23 -23.40
CA LYS A 300 -6.40 -4.95 -23.26
C LYS A 300 -6.26 -6.08 -22.25
N SER A 301 -7.38 -6.40 -21.63
CA SER A 301 -7.45 -7.50 -20.67
C SER A 301 -7.43 -8.84 -21.38
N SER A 302 -6.63 -9.78 -20.86
CA SER A 302 -6.54 -11.12 -21.45
C SER A 302 -7.89 -11.85 -21.34
N PRO A 303 -8.33 -12.56 -22.40
CA PRO A 303 -9.52 -13.40 -22.32
C PRO A 303 -9.41 -14.43 -21.19
N ARG A 304 -10.50 -14.70 -20.47
CA ARG A 304 -10.52 -15.65 -19.33
C ARG A 304 -9.93 -17.03 -19.67
N ARG A 305 -10.14 -17.53 -20.89
CA ARG A 305 -9.56 -18.79 -21.39
C ARG A 305 -8.02 -18.78 -21.38
N LYS A 306 -7.39 -17.65 -21.69
CA LYS A 306 -5.93 -17.51 -21.66
C LYS A 306 -5.44 -17.39 -20.23
N ILE A 307 -6.15 -16.66 -19.37
CA ILE A 307 -5.83 -16.58 -17.94
C ILE A 307 -5.88 -17.97 -17.32
N GLN A 308 -6.90 -18.77 -17.63
CA GLN A 308 -7.00 -20.15 -17.16
C GLN A 308 -5.87 -21.01 -17.72
N ALA A 309 -5.58 -20.96 -19.02
CA ALA A 309 -4.47 -21.71 -19.60
C ALA A 309 -3.10 -21.33 -19.00
N PHE A 310 -2.89 -20.04 -18.68
CA PHE A 310 -1.68 -19.58 -17.99
C PHE A 310 -1.60 -20.16 -16.58
N ARG A 311 -2.71 -20.14 -15.84
CA ARG A 311 -2.85 -20.76 -14.52
C ARG A 311 -2.56 -22.26 -14.57
N ASP A 312 -3.16 -22.99 -15.52
CA ASP A 312 -3.00 -24.43 -15.66
C ASP A 312 -1.52 -24.82 -15.83
N VAL A 313 -0.73 -24.01 -16.55
CA VAL A 313 0.72 -24.21 -16.68
C VAL A 313 1.45 -24.05 -15.35
N LEU A 314 1.07 -23.07 -14.53
CA LEU A 314 1.65 -22.87 -13.19
C LEU A 314 1.26 -24.02 -12.25
N ASP A 315 -0.01 -24.40 -12.25
CA ASP A 315 -0.56 -25.47 -11.42
C ASP A 315 0.11 -26.83 -11.77
N MET A 316 0.29 -27.14 -13.07
CA MET A 316 1.02 -28.34 -13.52
C MET A 316 2.50 -28.35 -13.09
N ALA A 317 3.10 -27.17 -12.89
CA ALA A 317 4.47 -27.04 -12.38
C ALA A 317 4.54 -27.04 -10.83
N GLY A 318 3.40 -27.21 -10.14
CA GLY A 318 3.32 -27.19 -8.68
C GLY A 318 3.41 -25.79 -8.05
N ILE A 319 3.23 -24.73 -8.85
CA ILE A 319 3.22 -23.34 -8.36
C ILE A 319 1.78 -22.98 -8.00
N GLU A 320 1.55 -22.64 -6.73
CA GLU A 320 0.24 -22.17 -6.27
C GLU A 320 -0.13 -20.85 -6.97
N ALA A 321 -1.15 -20.89 -7.82
CA ALA A 321 -1.65 -19.75 -8.57
C ALA A 321 -3.11 -19.41 -8.23
N HIS A 322 -3.36 -18.15 -7.86
CA HIS A 322 -4.70 -17.63 -7.59
C HIS A 322 -5.08 -16.60 -8.64
N THR A 323 -6.27 -16.74 -9.22
CA THR A 323 -6.79 -15.72 -10.14
C THR A 323 -7.65 -14.72 -9.40
N ARG A 324 -7.28 -13.44 -9.48
CA ARG A 324 -8.08 -12.32 -8.98
C ARG A 324 -8.92 -11.75 -10.11
N TYR A 325 -10.19 -12.12 -10.13
CA TYR A 325 -11.18 -11.55 -11.03
C TYR A 325 -11.75 -10.24 -10.48
N LYS A 326 -12.27 -9.41 -11.39
CA LYS A 326 -12.78 -8.03 -11.18
C LYS A 326 -13.53 -7.81 -9.86
N ARG A 327 -13.15 -6.75 -9.15
CA ARG A 327 -13.91 -6.10 -8.06
C ARG A 327 -13.85 -4.58 -8.20
N GLY A 328 -14.92 -3.88 -7.82
CA GLY A 328 -14.98 -2.41 -7.76
C GLY A 328 -14.87 -1.69 -9.10
N ARG A 329 -15.25 -2.35 -10.20
CA ARG A 329 -14.96 -1.87 -11.55
C ARG A 329 -15.86 -0.70 -11.97
N SER A 330 -17.10 -0.63 -11.47
CA SER A 330 -18.04 0.45 -11.82
C SER A 330 -17.58 1.79 -11.25
N ILE A 331 -16.76 1.75 -10.21
CA ILE A 331 -16.20 2.92 -9.51
C ILE A 331 -14.69 3.08 -9.71
N LYS A 332 -14.09 2.38 -10.69
CA LYS A 332 -12.64 2.42 -11.00
C LYS A 332 -11.74 2.17 -9.78
N ALA A 333 -12.15 1.26 -8.90
CA ALA A 333 -11.44 0.89 -7.68
C ALA A 333 -10.56 -0.37 -7.84
N ALA A 334 -10.50 -0.95 -9.06
CA ALA A 334 -9.68 -2.12 -9.29
C ALA A 334 -8.19 -1.77 -9.30
N CYS A 335 -7.33 -2.77 -9.05
CA CYS A 335 -5.88 -2.61 -9.06
C CYS A 335 -5.41 -1.92 -10.35
N GLY A 336 -4.68 -0.82 -10.21
CA GLY A 336 -4.15 -0.02 -11.31
C GLY A 336 -5.11 1.03 -11.90
N GLN A 337 -6.34 1.18 -11.38
CA GLN A 337 -7.30 2.20 -11.86
C GLN A 337 -7.39 3.45 -10.97
N LEU A 338 -6.68 3.49 -9.83
CA LEU A 338 -6.78 4.62 -8.90
C LEU A 338 -6.31 5.94 -9.54
N GLY A 339 -7.17 6.95 -9.44
CA GLY A 339 -7.08 8.26 -10.09
C GLY A 339 -7.43 8.30 -11.58
N ALA A 340 -7.95 7.21 -12.16
CA ALA A 340 -8.40 7.19 -13.55
C ALA A 340 -9.46 8.27 -13.84
N ASP A 341 -10.38 8.54 -12.90
CA ASP A 341 -11.39 9.60 -13.02
C ASP A 341 -10.80 11.00 -13.23
N TRP A 342 -9.56 11.23 -12.78
CA TRP A 342 -8.90 12.54 -12.89
C TRP A 342 -8.27 12.74 -14.26
N LEU A 343 -7.80 11.66 -14.89
CA LEU A 343 -7.27 11.67 -16.24
C LEU A 343 -8.36 12.00 -17.26
N GLU A 344 -9.57 11.48 -17.08
CA GLU A 344 -10.70 11.77 -17.98
C GLU A 344 -11.10 13.25 -17.92
N LYS A 345 -11.08 13.85 -16.73
CA LYS A 345 -11.36 15.29 -16.56
C LYS A 345 -10.30 16.18 -17.20
N GLN A 346 -9.03 15.76 -17.24
CA GLN A 346 -7.94 16.49 -17.90
C GLN A 346 -7.98 16.39 -19.43
N LEU A 347 -8.58 15.34 -20.00
CA LEU A 347 -8.73 15.18 -21.45
C LEU A 347 -9.94 15.96 -22.00
N CYS A 348 -10.92 16.27 -21.15
CA CYS A 348 -12.11 17.04 -21.47
C CYS A 348 -11.96 18.55 -21.22
N SER A 349 -10.84 18.99 -20.66
CA SER A 349 -10.45 20.40 -20.44
C SER A 349 -9.37 20.81 -21.44
#